data_AF-A0A2G2DZM9-F1
#
_entry.id   AF-A0A2G2DZM9-F1
#
_cell.length_a   1.000
_cell.length_b   1.000
_cell.length_c   1.000
_cell.angle_alpha   90.00
_cell.angle_beta   90.00
_cell.angle_gamma   90.00
#
_symmetry.space_group_name_H-M   'P 1'
#
loop_
_entity.id
_entity.type
_entity.pdbx_description
1 polymer ?
#
loop_
_entity_poly.entity_id
_entity_poly.type
_entity_poly.pdbx_seq_one_letter_code
_entity_poly.pdbx_strand_id
1 'polypeptide(L)'
;MENINLGTNKSKRIAVANESFKLGELGSVIKMQFVQDSKTASILQNLSKTDDESSFRLSLRLEKIKGNYAFPIIDVILNEEKSSEKSNLKNHLGGLALYGLENSTTPSVGVEGDGLYERLDVTEAFIHASQDSNWSNEEFSIKLIPQREIDEDASLTIETVELWYEENFIEVGS
;
A
#
# COMPACT_ATOMS: atom_id res chain seq x y z
N MET A 1 -18.08 11.43 -34.81
CA MET A 1 -17.91 10.34 -33.85
C MET A 1 -16.47 10.40 -33.41
N GLU A 2 -16.21 10.98 -32.25
CA GLU A 2 -14.86 11.03 -31.67
C GLU A 2 -14.47 9.62 -31.23
N ASN A 3 -13.36 9.14 -31.77
CA ASN A 3 -12.71 7.93 -31.28
C ASN A 3 -12.02 8.29 -29.98
N ILE A 4 -12.58 7.86 -28.86
CA ILE A 4 -11.91 7.91 -27.57
C ILE A 4 -10.79 6.86 -27.64
N ASN A 5 -9.56 7.31 -27.88
CA ASN A 5 -8.39 6.48 -27.78
C ASN A 5 -8.13 6.25 -26.29
N LEU A 6 -8.59 5.12 -25.76
CA LEU A 6 -8.27 4.71 -24.39
C LEU A 6 -6.78 4.36 -24.38
N GLY A 7 -5.94 5.33 -24.08
CA GLY A 7 -4.50 5.15 -23.91
C GLY A 7 -4.22 3.93 -23.03
N THR A 8 -3.28 3.09 -23.43
CA THR A 8 -2.89 1.92 -22.65
C THR A 8 -2.20 2.40 -21.37
N ASN A 9 -2.93 2.42 -20.26
CA ASN A 9 -2.36 2.67 -18.93
C ASN A 9 -1.26 1.65 -18.66
N LYS A 10 -0.01 2.11 -18.64
CA LYS A 10 1.14 1.26 -18.31
C LYS A 10 1.22 1.15 -16.80
N SER A 11 0.80 0.01 -16.26
CA SER A 11 0.98 -0.35 -14.86
C SER A 11 2.18 -1.28 -14.67
N LYS A 12 2.85 -1.19 -13.52
CA LYS A 12 3.97 -2.06 -13.15
C LYS A 12 4.02 -2.24 -11.64
N ARG A 13 4.12 -3.48 -11.18
CA ARG A 13 4.51 -3.78 -9.80
C ARG A 13 5.98 -3.39 -9.60
N ILE A 14 6.24 -2.53 -8.62
CA ILE A 14 7.56 -2.00 -8.32
C ILE A 14 8.09 -2.43 -6.95
N ALA A 15 7.24 -2.92 -6.05
CA ALA A 15 7.68 -3.56 -4.81
C ALA A 15 6.71 -4.65 -4.34
N VAL A 16 7.19 -5.56 -3.51
CA VAL A 16 6.40 -6.66 -2.92
C VAL A 16 6.91 -6.98 -1.51
N ALA A 17 6.01 -7.42 -0.64
CA ALA A 17 6.40 -8.01 0.65
C ALA A 17 7.04 -9.39 0.44
N ASN A 18 8.01 -9.73 1.27
CA ASN A 18 8.72 -11.01 1.15
C ASN A 18 7.90 -12.22 1.65
N GLU A 19 6.86 -11.98 2.44
CA GLU A 19 6.07 -13.02 3.10
C GLU A 19 4.65 -12.56 3.41
N SER A 20 3.77 -13.54 3.63
CA SER A 20 2.44 -13.31 4.17
C SER A 20 2.54 -12.75 5.59
N PHE A 21 1.56 -11.94 5.95
CA PHE A 21 1.61 -11.14 7.16
C PHE A 21 0.49 -11.54 8.15
N LYS A 22 0.77 -11.46 9.46
CA LYS A 22 -0.22 -11.58 10.54
C LYS A 22 -0.12 -10.38 11.48
N LEU A 23 -1.24 -9.74 11.76
CA LEU A 23 -1.31 -8.61 12.69
C LEU A 23 -1.21 -9.06 14.14
N GLY A 24 -0.30 -8.43 14.89
CA GLY A 24 -0.21 -8.53 16.35
C GLY A 24 -0.92 -7.38 17.06
N GLU A 25 -1.11 -7.51 18.38
CA GLU A 25 -1.85 -6.56 19.24
C GLU A 25 -1.36 -5.12 19.13
N LEU A 26 -0.04 -4.91 19.09
CA LEU A 26 0.59 -3.58 19.04
C LEU A 26 0.86 -3.09 17.62
N GLY A 27 0.23 -3.73 16.63
CA GLY A 27 0.54 -3.53 15.23
C GLY A 27 1.76 -4.33 14.79
N SER A 28 2.19 -4.11 13.56
CA SER A 28 3.30 -4.87 12.99
C SER A 28 3.95 -4.18 11.81
N VAL A 29 5.18 -4.57 11.52
CA VAL A 29 5.99 -4.01 10.43
C VAL A 29 6.09 -5.02 9.30
N ILE A 30 5.73 -4.59 8.09
CA ILE A 30 5.89 -5.34 6.84
C ILE A 30 7.05 -4.72 6.08
N LYS A 31 8.05 -5.54 5.78
CA LYS A 31 9.19 -5.12 4.95
C LYS A 31 8.87 -5.37 3.49
N MET A 32 9.16 -4.36 2.68
CA MET A 32 8.87 -4.32 1.25
C MET A 32 10.18 -4.19 0.49
N GLN A 33 10.37 -4.99 -0.55
CA GLN A 33 11.54 -4.91 -1.41
C GLN A 33 11.15 -4.36 -2.78
N PHE A 34 11.92 -3.39 -3.27
CA PHE A 34 11.76 -2.93 -4.63
C PHE A 34 12.23 -4.00 -5.61
N VAL A 35 11.51 -4.13 -6.73
CA VAL A 35 11.88 -5.03 -7.82
C VAL A 35 13.19 -4.53 -8.44
N GLN A 36 14.20 -5.40 -8.45
CA GLN A 36 15.54 -5.08 -8.91
C GLN A 36 15.63 -5.11 -10.45
N ASP A 37 15.06 -4.10 -11.10
CA ASP A 37 15.17 -3.89 -12.54
C ASP A 37 15.36 -2.41 -12.91
N SER A 38 15.85 -2.17 -14.13
CA SER A 38 16.21 -0.82 -14.60
C SER A 38 15.02 0.13 -14.68
N LYS A 39 13.81 -0.39 -14.95
CA LYS A 39 12.61 0.43 -15.02
C LYS A 39 12.17 0.88 -13.63
N THR A 40 12.18 -0.01 -12.64
CA THR A 40 11.92 0.35 -11.24
C THR A 40 12.95 1.36 -10.74
N ALA A 41 14.24 1.13 -10.98
CA ALA A 41 15.29 2.08 -10.61
C ALA A 41 15.06 3.48 -11.21
N SER A 42 14.64 3.55 -12.48
CA SER A 42 14.32 4.83 -13.14
C SER A 42 13.09 5.51 -12.51
N ILE A 43 12.06 4.74 -12.16
CA ILE A 43 10.88 5.26 -11.45
C ILE A 43 11.30 5.87 -10.11
N LEU A 44 12.05 5.15 -9.28
CA LEU A 44 12.50 5.62 -7.97
C LEU A 44 13.36 6.88 -8.05
N GLN A 45 14.26 6.96 -9.05
CA GLN A 45 15.07 8.16 -9.29
C GLN A 45 14.26 9.39 -9.72
N ASN A 46 13.09 9.18 -10.33
CA ASN A 46 12.20 10.25 -10.75
C ASN A 46 11.24 10.67 -9.63
N LEU A 47 10.88 9.77 -8.70
CA LEU A 47 10.07 10.11 -7.52
C LEU A 47 10.70 11.26 -6.72
N SER A 48 12.01 11.22 -6.48
CA SER A 48 12.70 12.24 -5.69
C SER A 48 12.89 13.58 -6.40
N LYS A 49 12.55 13.66 -7.69
CA LYS A 49 12.70 14.86 -8.53
C LYS A 49 11.37 15.47 -8.95
N THR A 50 10.26 14.79 -8.69
CA THR A 50 8.95 15.29 -9.08
C THR A 50 8.39 16.17 -7.95
N ASP A 51 7.89 17.33 -8.34
CA ASP A 51 6.99 18.14 -7.52
C ASP A 51 5.53 18.00 -8.01
N ASP A 52 5.30 17.22 -9.06
CA ASP A 52 4.01 17.10 -9.74
C ASP A 52 3.50 15.66 -9.72
N GLU A 53 2.37 15.46 -9.06
CA GLU A 53 1.63 14.19 -8.95
C GLU A 53 0.88 13.83 -10.24
N SER A 54 0.78 14.75 -11.20
CA SER A 54 -0.14 14.57 -12.34
C SER A 54 0.32 13.52 -13.36
N SER A 55 1.58 13.09 -13.32
CA SER A 55 2.17 12.20 -14.36
C SER A 55 2.12 10.71 -14.02
N PHE A 56 1.91 10.35 -12.76
CA PHE A 56 1.83 8.95 -12.33
C PHE A 56 1.06 8.79 -11.02
N ARG A 57 0.71 7.54 -10.69
CA ARG A 57 0.17 7.16 -9.40
C ARG A 57 0.92 5.98 -8.81
N LEU A 58 1.12 6.03 -7.50
CA LEU A 58 1.54 4.90 -6.71
C LEU A 58 0.36 4.37 -5.90
N SER A 59 0.20 3.05 -5.90
CA SER A 59 -0.86 2.41 -5.13
C SER A 59 -0.33 1.22 -4.35
N LEU A 60 -0.53 1.25 -3.04
CA LEU A 60 -0.30 0.12 -2.16
C LEU A 60 -1.53 -0.77 -2.21
N ARG A 61 -1.34 -2.03 -2.60
CA ARG A 61 -2.40 -3.04 -2.70
C ARG A 61 -2.19 -4.08 -1.62
N LEU A 62 -3.23 -4.36 -0.86
CA LEU A 62 -3.27 -5.39 0.16
C LEU A 62 -4.36 -6.39 -0.24
N GLU A 63 -3.95 -7.61 -0.53
CA GLU A 63 -4.84 -8.62 -1.12
C GLU A 63 -5.02 -9.82 -0.20
N LYS A 64 -6.19 -10.44 -0.32
CA LYS A 64 -6.63 -11.57 0.49
C LYS A 64 -6.46 -11.30 1.98
N ILE A 65 -6.95 -10.14 2.40
CA ILE A 65 -7.03 -9.77 3.81
C ILE A 65 -8.10 -10.65 4.44
N LYS A 66 -7.71 -11.48 5.40
CA LYS A 66 -8.59 -12.42 6.08
C LYS A 66 -8.59 -12.16 7.57
N GLY A 67 -9.72 -12.39 8.22
CA GLY A 67 -9.82 -12.31 9.67
C GLY A 67 -11.12 -12.87 10.22
N ASN A 68 -11.14 -13.11 11.53
CA ASN A 68 -12.22 -13.79 12.25
C ASN A 68 -13.00 -12.87 13.20
N TYR A 69 -12.76 -11.55 13.16
CA TYR A 69 -13.41 -10.57 14.02
C TYR A 69 -13.60 -9.24 13.28
N ALA A 70 -14.37 -8.34 13.90
CA ALA A 70 -14.41 -6.94 13.53
C ALA A 70 -13.13 -6.23 14.01
N PHE A 71 -12.34 -5.71 13.07
CA PHE A 71 -11.13 -4.95 13.38
C PHE A 71 -11.43 -3.45 13.50
N PRO A 72 -10.68 -2.71 14.34
CA PRO A 72 -10.66 -1.25 14.25
C PRO A 72 -10.12 -0.77 12.90
N ILE A 73 -10.20 0.54 12.68
CA ILE A 73 -9.39 1.16 11.63
C ILE A 73 -7.92 0.88 11.93
N ILE A 74 -7.19 0.45 10.90
CA ILE A 74 -5.75 0.19 10.97
C ILE A 74 -5.05 1.28 10.17
N ASP A 75 -4.29 2.13 10.84
CA ASP A 75 -3.45 3.11 10.17
C ASP A 75 -2.26 2.43 9.50
N VAL A 76 -1.90 2.90 8.31
CA VAL A 76 -0.75 2.43 7.54
C VAL A 76 0.30 3.53 7.52
N ILE A 77 1.48 3.24 8.05
CA ILE A 77 2.57 4.22 8.20
C ILE A 77 3.79 3.78 7.39
N LEU A 78 4.34 4.66 6.56
CA LEU A 78 5.59 4.45 5.82
C LEU A 78 6.81 4.73 6.70
N ASN A 79 7.79 3.83 6.70
CA ASN A 79 9.12 4.02 7.31
C ASN A 79 9.06 4.70 8.68
N GLU A 80 8.33 4.11 9.63
CA GLU A 80 8.23 4.68 10.98
C GLU A 80 9.62 4.83 11.61
N GLU A 81 10.00 6.07 11.92
CA GLU A 81 11.25 6.34 12.61
C GLU A 81 11.13 5.90 14.08
N LYS A 82 12.19 5.27 14.60
CA LYS A 82 12.24 4.78 15.99
C LYS A 82 12.17 5.89 17.05
N SER A 83 12.16 7.17 16.66
CA SER A 83 12.26 8.31 17.58
C SER A 83 11.22 9.39 17.27
N SER A 84 10.00 9.21 17.74
CA SER A 84 9.20 10.19 18.50
C SER A 84 7.70 9.91 18.36
N GLU A 85 6.97 10.09 19.46
CA GLU A 85 5.50 9.91 19.60
C GLU A 85 4.64 10.82 18.71
N LYS A 86 5.26 11.60 17.82
CA LYS A 86 4.55 12.35 16.79
C LYS A 86 4.73 11.62 15.48
N SER A 87 3.80 10.71 15.20
CA SER A 87 3.53 10.22 13.84
C SER A 87 3.59 11.43 12.89
N ASN A 88 4.65 11.51 12.10
CA ASN A 88 4.78 12.56 11.11
C ASN A 88 3.68 12.28 10.10
N LEU A 89 2.66 13.15 10.03
CA LEU A 89 1.52 12.99 9.11
C LEU A 89 1.96 12.73 7.66
N LYS A 90 3.18 13.16 7.30
CA LYS A 90 3.83 12.92 6.01
C LYS A 90 4.02 11.43 5.67
N ASN A 91 4.12 10.57 6.68
CA ASN A 91 4.34 9.14 6.53
C ASN A 91 3.03 8.34 6.66
N HIS A 92 1.90 8.98 6.98
CA HIS A 92 0.61 8.30 7.03
C HIS A 92 0.12 8.04 5.61
N LEU A 93 -0.04 6.77 5.27
CA LEU A 93 -0.50 6.29 3.96
C LEU A 93 -2.03 6.16 3.88
N GLY A 94 -2.72 6.35 5.01
CA GLY A 94 -4.17 6.18 5.13
C GLY A 94 -4.56 5.17 6.21
N GLY A 95 -5.87 4.89 6.28
CA GLY A 95 -6.46 3.93 7.22
C GLY A 95 -7.23 2.84 6.48
N LEU A 96 -7.05 1.59 6.90
CA LEU A 96 -7.80 0.44 6.42
C LEU A 96 -9.06 0.27 7.27
N ALA A 97 -10.23 0.41 6.64
CA ALA A 97 -11.52 0.20 7.28
C ALA A 97 -12.12 -1.13 6.79
N LEU A 98 -11.80 -2.22 7.50
CA LEU A 98 -12.04 -3.60 7.08
C LEU A 98 -13.48 -4.08 7.34
N TYR A 99 -14.45 -3.31 6.86
CA TYR A 99 -15.86 -3.64 7.04
C TYR A 99 -16.22 -4.94 6.30
N GLY A 100 -16.89 -5.85 7.00
CA GLY A 100 -17.31 -7.13 6.43
C GLY A 100 -16.20 -8.18 6.27
N LEU A 101 -15.02 -7.96 6.89
CA LEU A 101 -13.89 -8.88 6.82
C LEU A 101 -14.26 -10.33 7.19
N GLU A 102 -14.97 -10.53 8.30
CA GLU A 102 -15.39 -11.85 8.77
C GLU A 102 -16.22 -12.62 7.73
N ASN A 103 -17.17 -11.91 7.10
CA ASN A 103 -18.02 -12.48 6.05
C ASN A 103 -17.24 -12.79 4.77
N SER A 104 -16.25 -11.95 4.42
CA SER A 104 -15.40 -12.16 3.23
C SER A 104 -14.39 -13.30 3.40
N THR A 105 -14.07 -13.66 4.65
CA THR A 105 -13.09 -14.69 4.99
C THR A 105 -13.70 -16.09 5.03
N THR A 106 -14.96 -16.18 5.45
CA THR A 106 -15.63 -17.48 5.66
C THR A 106 -16.15 -18.04 4.34
N PRO A 107 -15.69 -19.23 3.91
CA PRO A 107 -16.24 -19.88 2.72
C PRO A 107 -17.73 -20.19 2.90
N SER A 108 -18.52 -20.00 1.86
CA SER A 108 -19.94 -20.34 1.83
C SER A 108 -20.28 -21.14 0.57
N VAL A 109 -21.53 -21.60 0.41
CA VAL A 109 -21.93 -22.36 -0.78
C VAL A 109 -21.70 -21.52 -2.04
N GLY A 110 -20.66 -21.88 -2.79
CA GLY A 110 -20.27 -21.20 -4.04
C GLY A 110 -19.28 -20.04 -3.90
N VAL A 111 -18.73 -19.76 -2.71
CA VAL A 111 -17.74 -18.69 -2.48
C VAL A 111 -16.59 -19.21 -1.62
N GLU A 112 -15.35 -19.05 -2.08
CA GLU A 112 -14.15 -19.62 -1.45
C GLU A 112 -13.66 -18.89 -0.18
N GLY A 113 -14.23 -17.72 0.13
CA GLY A 113 -13.76 -16.90 1.26
C GLY A 113 -12.41 -16.26 0.96
N ASP A 114 -12.32 -15.52 -0.14
CA ASP A 114 -11.07 -14.94 -0.66
C ASP A 114 -10.52 -13.79 0.19
N GLY A 115 -11.33 -13.26 1.12
CA GLY A 115 -10.99 -12.10 1.94
C GLY A 115 -11.28 -10.76 1.24
N LEU A 116 -10.81 -9.68 1.85
CA LEU A 116 -10.91 -8.33 1.31
C LEU A 116 -9.69 -7.96 0.46
N TYR A 117 -9.91 -6.96 -0.40
CA TYR A 117 -8.89 -6.32 -1.21
C TYR A 117 -8.94 -4.82 -0.92
N GLU A 118 -7.81 -4.25 -0.50
CA GLU A 118 -7.70 -2.83 -0.19
C GLU A 118 -6.64 -2.18 -1.08
N ARG A 119 -6.91 -0.93 -1.45
CA ARG A 119 -6.00 -0.12 -2.27
C ARG A 119 -5.89 1.28 -1.67
N LEU A 120 -4.66 1.68 -1.35
CA LEU A 120 -4.34 3.02 -0.89
C LEU A 120 -3.57 3.76 -1.98
N ASP A 121 -3.96 5.00 -2.26
CA ASP A 121 -3.12 5.92 -3.03
C ASP A 121 -2.02 6.45 -2.10
N VAL A 122 -0.78 6.21 -2.48
CA VAL A 122 0.40 6.51 -1.65
C VAL A 122 1.37 7.45 -2.36
N THR A 123 0.92 8.09 -3.45
CA THR A 123 1.75 8.88 -4.34
C THR A 123 2.48 9.99 -3.59
N GLU A 124 1.75 10.86 -2.90
CA GLU A 124 2.32 12.01 -2.18
C GLU A 124 3.32 11.58 -1.10
N ALA A 125 2.94 10.57 -0.30
CA ALA A 125 3.77 10.09 0.80
C ALA A 125 5.09 9.50 0.31
N PHE A 126 5.08 8.77 -0.82
CA PHE A 126 6.31 8.25 -1.42
C PHE A 126 7.17 9.33 -2.08
N ILE A 127 6.56 10.34 -2.69
CA ILE A 127 7.31 11.51 -3.21
C ILE A 127 8.05 12.17 -2.05
N HIS A 128 7.35 12.51 -0.97
CA HIS A 128 7.96 13.11 0.22
C HIS A 128 9.03 12.23 0.84
N ALA A 129 8.75 10.95 1.09
CA ALA A 129 9.72 10.04 1.70
C ALA A 129 10.97 9.85 0.82
N SER A 130 10.83 9.89 -0.51
CA SER A 130 11.98 9.75 -1.43
C SER A 130 12.92 10.95 -1.42
N GLN A 131 12.50 12.08 -0.87
CA GLN A 131 13.31 13.29 -0.70
C GLN A 131 14.07 13.28 0.63
N ASP A 132 13.75 12.38 1.56
CA ASP A 132 14.44 12.27 2.85
C ASP A 132 15.83 11.62 2.71
N SER A 133 16.80 12.08 3.50
CA SER A 133 18.19 11.61 3.42
C SER A 133 18.39 10.15 3.80
N ASN A 134 17.42 9.54 4.46
CA ASN A 134 17.42 8.13 4.90
C ASN A 134 16.65 7.20 3.95
N TRP A 135 16.16 7.71 2.82
CA TRP A 135 15.47 6.89 1.83
C TRP A 135 16.37 5.80 1.25
N SER A 136 15.83 4.59 1.12
CA SER A 136 16.49 3.46 0.47
C SER A 136 15.81 3.14 -0.86
N ASN A 137 16.61 2.95 -1.90
CA ASN A 137 16.14 2.48 -3.21
C ASN A 137 16.05 0.95 -3.31
N GLU A 138 16.37 0.24 -2.23
CA GLU A 138 16.35 -1.23 -2.19
C GLU A 138 15.12 -1.76 -1.46
N GLU A 139 14.76 -1.11 -0.35
CA GLU A 139 13.67 -1.55 0.51
C GLU A 139 12.99 -0.37 1.23
N PHE A 140 11.77 -0.61 1.69
CA PHE A 140 11.05 0.25 2.63
C PHE A 140 10.23 -0.62 3.58
N SER A 141 9.60 0.01 4.57
CA SER A 141 8.71 -0.67 5.49
C SER A 141 7.38 0.05 5.60
N ILE A 142 6.31 -0.71 5.79
CA ILE A 142 5.03 -0.19 6.24
C ILE A 142 4.73 -0.75 7.62
N LYS A 143 4.16 0.06 8.49
CA LYS A 143 3.66 -0.37 9.78
C LYS A 143 2.15 -0.25 9.80
N LEU A 144 1.51 -1.32 10.25
CA LEU A 144 0.07 -1.38 10.47
C LEU A 144 -0.20 -1.15 11.95
N ILE A 145 -0.96 -0.12 12.29
CA ILE A 145 -1.24 0.29 13.67
C ILE A 145 -2.75 0.32 13.89
N PRO A 146 -3.29 -0.58 14.73
CA PRO A 146 -4.69 -0.52 15.13
C PRO A 146 -4.97 0.76 15.92
N GLN A 147 -6.02 1.51 15.58
CA GLN A 147 -6.39 2.75 16.30
C GLN A 147 -6.94 2.51 17.71
N ARG A 148 -7.31 1.28 18.02
CA ARG A 148 -7.69 0.81 19.36
C ARG A 148 -7.22 -0.63 19.54
N GLU A 149 -7.25 -1.08 20.78
CA GLU A 149 -6.93 -2.45 21.15
C GLU A 149 -7.76 -3.46 20.33
N ILE A 150 -7.08 -4.53 19.92
CA ILE A 150 -7.66 -5.65 19.19
C ILE A 150 -7.97 -6.75 20.23
N ASP A 151 -9.06 -7.47 20.03
CA ASP A 151 -9.42 -8.63 20.85
C ASP A 151 -8.30 -9.69 20.81
N GLU A 152 -7.98 -10.31 21.95
CA GLU A 152 -6.88 -11.29 22.06
C GLU A 152 -7.07 -12.52 21.15
N ASP A 153 -8.33 -12.87 20.85
CA ASP A 153 -8.68 -13.98 19.96
C ASP A 153 -8.77 -13.55 18.48
N ALA A 154 -8.61 -12.26 18.19
CA ALA A 154 -8.69 -11.75 16.83
C ALA A 154 -7.40 -12.04 16.05
N SER A 155 -7.60 -12.54 14.85
CA SER A 155 -6.57 -12.84 13.88
C SER A 155 -6.86 -12.10 12.58
N LEU A 156 -5.85 -11.41 12.08
CA LEU A 156 -5.87 -10.79 10.76
C LEU A 156 -4.61 -11.22 10.02
N THR A 157 -4.80 -11.70 8.80
CA THR A 157 -3.72 -12.06 7.90
C THR A 157 -3.86 -11.34 6.57
N ILE A 158 -2.74 -11.00 5.95
CA ILE A 158 -2.69 -10.41 4.62
C ILE A 158 -1.75 -11.27 3.80
N GLU A 159 -2.25 -11.89 2.73
CA GLU A 159 -1.44 -12.84 1.96
C GLU A 159 -0.44 -12.12 1.06
N THR A 160 -0.84 -10.98 0.50
CA THR A 160 -0.04 -10.27 -0.49
C THR A 160 -0.11 -8.76 -0.25
N VAL A 161 1.05 -8.12 -0.26
CA VAL A 161 1.19 -6.67 -0.20
C VAL A 161 2.13 -6.23 -1.31
N GLU A 162 1.69 -5.29 -2.13
CA GLU A 162 2.41 -4.87 -3.33
C GLU A 162 2.31 -3.37 -3.55
N LEU A 163 3.38 -2.78 -4.09
CA LEU A 163 3.37 -1.40 -4.57
C LEU A 163 3.33 -1.39 -6.10
N TRP A 164 2.36 -0.69 -6.64
CA TRP A 164 2.14 -0.54 -8.07
C TRP A 164 2.34 0.90 -8.52
N TYR A 165 2.99 1.05 -9.67
CA TYR A 165 3.15 2.30 -10.39
C TYR A 165 2.25 2.30 -11.62
N GLU A 166 1.55 3.40 -11.86
CA GLU A 166 0.63 3.61 -12.98
C GLU A 166 0.94 4.95 -13.65
N GLU A 167 1.28 4.95 -14.94
CA GLU A 167 1.48 6.19 -15.71
C GLU A 167 0.13 6.81 -16.07
N ASN A 168 -0.07 8.10 -15.76
CA ASN A 168 -1.24 8.84 -16.21
C ASN A 168 -0.90 9.54 -17.53
N PHE A 169 -1.48 9.09 -18.64
CA PHE A 169 -1.43 9.85 -19.88
C PHE A 169 -2.56 10.88 -19.88
N ILE A 170 -2.21 12.16 -19.68
CA ILE A 170 -3.08 13.25 -20.10
C ILE A 170 -2.73 13.53 -21.56
N GLU A 171 -3.55 13.03 -22.50
CA GLU A 171 -3.53 13.55 -23.87
C GLU A 171 -4.01 15.01 -23.81
N VAL A 172 -3.06 15.95 -23.80
CA VAL A 172 -3.38 17.35 -24.04
C VAL A 172 -3.65 17.48 -25.54
N GLY A 173 -4.92 17.46 -25.92
CA GLY A 173 -5.35 17.74 -27.29
C GLY A 173 -4.77 19.07 -27.75
N SER A 174 -3.97 19.01 -28.82
CA SER A 174 -3.34 20.17 -29.47
C SER A 174 -4.32 20.95 -30.33
#